data_AF-A0AAC9YYN2-F1
#
_entry.id   AF-A0AAC9YYN2-F1
#
_cell.length_a   1.000
_cell.length_b   1.000
_cell.length_c   1.000
_cell.angle_alpha   90.00
_cell.angle_beta   90.00
_cell.angle_gamma   90.00
#
_symmetry.space_group_name_H-M   'P 1'
#
loop_
_entity.id
_entity.type
_entity.pdbx_description
1 polymer ?
#
loop_
_entity_poly.entity_id
_entity_poly.type
_entity_poly.pdbx_seq_one_letter_code
_entity_poly.pdbx_strand_id
1 'polypeptide(L)'
;MKKHQKDIIIGLFVGLIANALGILLYILIFSRHSIELTIRDAYVKGYLGALIALGGLLDLASFFVLLRLGQDNRAKGVIMASMILALVILMLEFN
;
A
#
# COMPACT_ATOMS: atom_id res chain seq x y z
N MET A 1 -24.90 -8.29 1.17
CA MET A 1 -23.65 -8.68 0.47
C MET A 1 -23.39 -10.16 0.68
N LYS A 2 -23.13 -10.92 -0.40
CA LYS A 2 -22.69 -12.32 -0.32
C LYS A 2 -21.34 -12.37 0.43
N LYS A 3 -21.10 -13.39 1.26
CA LYS A 3 -19.91 -13.53 2.14
C LYS A 3 -18.59 -13.18 1.42
N HIS A 4 -18.44 -13.59 0.16
CA HIS A 4 -17.29 -13.32 -0.69
C HIS A 4 -17.00 -11.83 -0.94
N GLN A 5 -18.02 -10.99 -1.09
CA GLN A 5 -17.82 -9.56 -1.34
C GLN A 5 -17.27 -8.84 -0.09
N LYS A 6 -17.66 -9.29 1.10
CA LYS A 6 -17.13 -8.74 2.35
C LYS A 6 -15.65 -9.05 2.52
N ASP A 7 -15.23 -10.27 2.19
CA ASP A 7 -13.82 -10.67 2.26
C ASP A 7 -12.93 -9.88 1.30
N ILE A 8 -13.40 -9.59 0.07
CA ILE A 8 -12.65 -8.75 -0.87
C ILE A 8 -12.49 -7.33 -0.32
N ILE A 9 -13.53 -6.73 0.25
CA ILE A 9 -13.43 -5.40 0.86
C ILE A 9 -12.48 -5.40 2.06
N ILE A 10 -12.52 -6.43 2.90
CA ILE A 10 -11.57 -6.57 4.01
C ILE A 10 -10.14 -6.66 3.47
N GLY A 11 -9.92 -7.47 2.45
CA GLY A 11 -8.63 -7.57 1.77
C GLY A 11 -8.13 -6.23 1.22
N LEU A 12 -9.02 -5.44 0.62
CA LEU A 12 -8.70 -4.10 0.13
C LEU A 12 -8.16 -3.21 1.26
N PHE A 13 -8.86 -3.15 2.39
CA PHE A 13 -8.40 -2.37 3.53
C PHE A 13 -7.10 -2.91 4.12
N VAL A 14 -6.92 -4.23 4.17
CA VAL A 14 -5.66 -4.85 4.61
C VAL A 14 -4.50 -4.41 3.72
N GLY A 15 -4.66 -4.43 2.39
CA GLY A 15 -3.62 -3.98 1.45
C GLY A 15 -3.27 -2.50 1.60
N LEU A 16 -4.29 -1.63 1.71
CA LEU A 16 -4.08 -0.19 1.92
C LEU A 16 -3.36 0.11 3.24
N ILE A 17 -3.78 -0.53 4.33
CA ILE A 17 -3.14 -0.37 5.64
C ILE A 17 -1.72 -0.93 5.62
N ALA A 18 -1.50 -2.09 5.00
CA ALA A 18 -0.18 -2.67 4.87
C ALA A 18 0.76 -1.76 4.07
N ASN A 19 0.31 -1.17 2.96
CA ASN A 19 1.13 -0.21 2.23
C ASN A 19 1.44 1.03 3.09
N ALA A 20 0.43 1.63 3.75
CA ALA A 20 0.65 2.77 4.63
C ALA A 20 1.66 2.46 5.76
N LEU A 21 1.57 1.27 6.36
CA LEU A 21 2.56 0.79 7.33
C LEU A 21 3.94 0.60 6.70
N GLY A 22 4.03 0.11 5.47
CA GLY A 22 5.29 -0.02 4.74
C GLY A 22 5.97 1.34 4.50
N ILE A 23 5.18 2.36 4.11
CA ILE A 23 5.65 3.75 3.99
C ILE A 23 6.16 4.27 5.35
N LEU A 24 5.36 4.10 6.41
CA LEU A 24 5.74 4.53 7.76
C LEU A 24 7.01 3.84 8.24
N LEU A 25 7.12 2.53 8.04
CA LEU A 25 8.30 1.75 8.40
C LEU A 25 9.54 2.27 7.65
N TYR A 26 9.41 2.52 6.34
CA TYR A 26 10.49 3.10 5.54
C TYR A 26 10.92 4.46 6.09
N ILE A 27 9.98 5.36 6.37
CA ILE A 27 10.28 6.68 6.92
C ILE A 27 10.97 6.56 8.28
N LEU A 28 10.49 5.69 9.18
CA LEU A 28 11.06 5.53 10.51
C LEU A 28 12.47 4.93 10.51
N ILE A 29 12.78 4.05 9.56
CA ILE A 29 14.10 3.40 9.47
C ILE A 29 15.10 4.29 8.70
N PHE A 30 14.66 4.94 7.62
CA PHE A 30 15.56 5.61 6.68
C PHE A 30 15.52 7.14 6.76
N SER A 31 14.44 7.75 7.27
CA SER A 31 14.36 9.22 7.39
C SER A 31 14.90 9.71 8.73
N ARG A 32 15.70 10.78 8.67
CA ARG A 32 16.13 11.56 9.84
C ARG A 32 15.15 12.67 10.20
N HIS A 33 14.11 12.87 9.39
CA HIS A 33 13.11 13.93 9.54
C HIS A 33 11.77 13.36 10.01
N SER A 34 10.91 14.22 10.56
CA SER A 34 9.55 13.84 10.94
C SER A 34 8.75 13.29 9.75
N ILE A 35 7.76 12.45 10.03
CA ILE A 35 6.92 11.78 9.01
C ILE A 35 6.27 12.81 8.08
N GLU A 36 5.68 13.86 8.63
CA GLU A 36 5.03 14.93 7.88
C GLU A 36 6.00 15.64 6.92
N LEU A 37 7.19 16.02 7.42
CA LEU A 37 8.22 16.67 6.63
C LEU A 37 8.69 15.77 5.49
N THR A 38 8.88 14.47 5.75
CA THR A 38 9.33 13.51 4.74
C THR A 38 8.30 13.31 3.63
N ILE A 39 7.01 13.23 3.98
CA ILE A 39 5.91 13.11 3.00
C ILE A 39 5.77 14.39 2.18
N ARG A 40 5.86 15.55 2.83
CA ARG A 40 5.80 16.85 2.14
C ARG A 40 6.97 17.04 1.19
N ASP A 41 8.18 16.69 1.63
CA ASP A 41 9.37 16.69 0.79
C ASP A 41 9.22 15.73 -0.39
N ALA A 42 8.71 14.51 -0.16
CA ALA A 42 8.46 13.54 -1.21
C ALA A 42 7.50 14.06 -2.28
N TYR A 43 6.47 14.79 -1.86
CA TYR A 43 5.54 15.43 -2.78
C TYR A 43 6.21 16.57 -3.57
N VAL A 44 6.89 17.50 -2.89
CA VAL A 44 7.53 18.66 -3.53
C VAL A 44 8.69 18.26 -4.46
N LYS A 45 9.46 17.23 -4.08
CA LYS A 45 10.58 16.70 -4.88
C LYS A 45 10.14 15.64 -5.90
N GLY A 46 8.84 15.33 -5.98
CA GLY A 46 8.28 14.45 -7.01
C GLY A 46 8.58 12.96 -6.83
N TYR A 47 9.03 12.48 -5.66
CA TYR A 47 9.29 11.05 -5.42
C TYR A 47 8.23 10.37 -4.55
N LEU A 48 7.08 11.02 -4.31
CA LEU A 48 5.99 10.45 -3.53
C LEU A 48 5.48 9.13 -4.14
N GLY A 49 5.42 9.03 -5.48
CA GLY A 49 5.06 7.79 -6.17
C GLY A 49 6.02 6.63 -5.84
N ALA A 50 7.32 6.89 -5.86
CA ALA A 50 8.34 5.93 -5.46
C ALA A 50 8.21 5.50 -3.99
N LEU A 51 7.84 6.43 -3.10
CA LEU A 51 7.61 6.13 -1.68
C LEU A 51 6.40 5.18 -1.49
N ILE A 52 5.30 5.42 -2.21
CA ILE A 52 4.12 4.53 -2.20
C ILE A 52 4.46 3.16 -2.80
N ALA A 53 5.27 3.11 -3.85
CA ALA A 53 5.73 1.86 -4.44
C ALA A 53 6.58 1.03 -3.44
N LEU A 54 7.44 1.69 -2.66
CA LEU A 54 8.22 1.04 -1.61
C LEU A 54 7.36 0.47 -0.49
N GLY A 55 6.33 1.21 -0.06
CA GLY A 55 5.36 0.68 0.91
C GLY A 55 4.59 -0.54 0.38
N GLY A 56 4.43 -0.63 -0.94
CA GLY A 56 3.90 -1.79 -1.66
C GLY A 56 4.58 -3.12 -1.31
N LEU A 57 5.82 -3.11 -0.82
CA LEU A 57 6.49 -4.33 -0.35
C LEU A 57 5.75 -5.00 0.82
N LEU A 58 5.19 -4.22 1.74
CA LEU A 58 4.48 -4.76 2.91
C LEU A 58 3.04 -5.18 2.57
N ASP A 59 2.42 -4.48 1.61
CA ASP A 59 1.19 -4.90 0.92
C ASP A 59 1.37 -6.28 0.27
N LEU A 60 2.43 -6.45 -0.53
CA LEU A 60 2.76 -7.72 -1.19
C LEU A 60 3.06 -8.84 -0.18
N ALA A 61 3.76 -8.53 0.92
CA ALA A 61 3.95 -9.49 2.01
C ALA A 61 2.61 -9.94 2.61
N SER A 62 1.69 -9.00 2.84
CA SER A 62 0.34 -9.28 3.37
C SER A 62 -0.47 -10.14 2.39
N PHE A 63 -0.34 -9.90 1.09
CA PHE A 63 -0.93 -10.73 0.05
C PHE A 63 -0.47 -12.19 0.14
N PHE A 64 0.85 -12.43 0.20
CA PHE A 64 1.39 -13.80 0.30
C PHE A 64 0.99 -14.50 1.62
N VAL A 65 0.91 -13.75 2.73
CA VAL A 65 0.43 -14.30 4.00
C VAL A 65 -1.02 -14.75 3.89
N LEU A 66 -1.91 -13.93 3.31
CA LEU A 66 -3.31 -14.30 3.12
C LEU A 66 -3.50 -15.49 2.18
N LEU A 67 -2.70 -15.59 1.12
CA LEU A 67 -2.68 -16.78 0.25
C LEU A 67 -2.29 -18.04 1.03
N ARG A 68 -1.23 -17.97 1.84
CA ARG A 68 -0.78 -19.11 2.65
C ARG A 68 -1.81 -19.54 3.69
N LEU A 69 -2.65 -18.62 4.15
CA LEU A 69 -3.76 -18.88 5.08
C LEU A 69 -5.05 -19.38 4.37
N GLY A 70 -5.04 -19.56 3.05
CA GLY A 70 -6.22 -19.97 2.28
C GLY A 70 -7.31 -18.90 2.20
N GLN A 71 -6.96 -17.62 2.43
CA GLN A 71 -7.87 -16.49 2.42
C GLN A 71 -7.94 -15.82 1.04
N ASP A 72 -8.20 -16.60 -0.01
CA ASP A 72 -8.11 -16.17 -1.42
C ASP A 72 -8.94 -14.93 -1.75
N ASN A 73 -10.17 -14.83 -1.21
CA ASN A 73 -11.02 -13.65 -1.44
C ASN A 73 -10.44 -12.38 -0.83
N ARG A 74 -9.77 -12.48 0.33
CA ARG A 74 -9.07 -11.34 0.95
C ARG A 74 -7.78 -11.04 0.20
N ALA A 75 -7.03 -12.05 -0.25
CA ALA A 75 -5.85 -11.85 -1.08
C ALA A 75 -6.20 -11.11 -2.39
N LYS A 76 -7.32 -11.44 -3.04
CA LYS A 76 -7.85 -10.69 -4.20
C LYS A 76 -8.14 -9.22 -3.85
N GLY A 77 -8.68 -8.96 -2.66
CA GLY A 77 -8.86 -7.61 -2.15
C GLY A 77 -7.56 -6.83 -2.03
N VAL A 78 -6.49 -7.48 -1.52
CA VAL A 78 -5.15 -6.86 -1.43
C VAL A 78 -4.63 -6.49 -2.82
N ILE A 79 -4.70 -7.39 -3.81
CA ILE A 79 -4.33 -7.08 -5.21
C ILE A 79 -5.11 -5.86 -5.73
N MET A 80 -6.41 -5.77 -5.44
CA MET A 80 -7.22 -4.63 -5.84
C MET A 80 -6.71 -3.32 -5.23
N ALA A 81 -6.22 -3.35 -3.98
CA ALA A 81 -5.58 -2.20 -3.35
C ALA A 81 -4.28 -1.84 -4.08
N SER A 82 -3.43 -2.82 -4.39
CA SER A 82 -2.18 -2.61 -5.14
C SER A 82 -2.46 -1.98 -6.51
N MET A 83 -3.52 -2.41 -7.22
CA MET A 83 -3.92 -1.81 -8.49
C MET A 83 -4.36 -0.36 -8.36
N ILE A 84 -5.17 -0.03 -7.35
CA ILE A 84 -5.59 1.35 -7.08
C ILE A 84 -4.38 2.22 -6.76
N LEU A 85 -3.47 1.73 -5.91
CA LEU A 85 -2.24 2.43 -5.55
C LEU A 85 -1.31 2.63 -6.75
N ALA A 86 -1.22 1.64 -7.65
CA ALA A 86 -0.48 1.78 -8.90
C ALA A 86 -1.06 2.90 -9.79
N LEU A 87 -2.39 3.02 -9.89
CA LEU A 87 -3.03 4.14 -10.60
C LEU A 87 -2.74 5.48 -9.92
N VAL A 88 -2.73 5.53 -8.59
CA VAL A 88 -2.35 6.74 -7.84
C VAL A 88 -0.89 7.12 -8.11
N ILE A 89 0.03 6.15 -8.11
CA ILE A 89 1.44 6.37 -8.45
C ILE A 89 1.56 6.94 -9.87
N LEU A 90 0.85 6.35 -10.83
CA LEU A 90 0.82 6.87 -12.20
C LEU A 90 0.31 8.31 -12.26
N MET A 91 -0.76 8.65 -11.54
CA MET A 91 -1.26 10.02 -11.51
C MET A 91 -0.27 11.00 -10.87
N LEU A 92 0.51 10.57 -9.88
CA LEU A 92 1.51 11.40 -9.20
C LEU A 92 2.77 11.61 -10.04
N GLU A 93 3.21 10.60 -10.78
CA GLU A 93 4.46 10.65 -11.55
C GLU A 93 4.30 11.36 -12.90
N PHE A 94 3.10 11.28 -13.50
CA PHE A 94 2.81 11.81 -14.84
C PHE A 94 2.08 13.17 -14.83
N ASN A 95 2.02 13.86 -13.69
CA ASN A 95 1.41 15.20 -13.54
C ASN A 95 2.44 16.25 -13.13
#